data_AF-A0A9Q3DSL7-F1
#
_entry.id   AF-A0A9Q3DSL7-F1
#
_cell.length_a   1.000
_cell.length_b   1.000
_cell.length_c   1.000
_cell.angle_alpha   90.00
_cell.angle_beta   90.00
_cell.angle_gamma   90.00
#
_symmetry.space_group_name_H-M   'P 1'
#
loop_
_entity.id
_entity.type
_entity.pdbx_description
1 polymer ?
#
loop_
_entity_poly.entity_id
_entity_poly.type
_entity_poly.pdbx_seq_one_letter_code
_entity_poly.pdbx_strand_id
1 'polypeptide(L)'
;MDLPPSSYHDSLEELWDEKEQPEEIDPVMKVFPSSYHQYLNVFSKVKAKKLPPHCACDHHIELEGSLPPVGVIYLLSSQESDTLRAYISENVEKVSSGQAPLQ
;
A
#
# COMPACT_ATOMS: atom_id res chain seq x y z
N MET A 1 -1.05 29.11 -4.91
CA MET A 1 -1.02 29.03 -6.38
C MET A 1 -1.40 27.60 -6.70
N ASP A 2 -2.63 27.39 -7.13
CA ASP A 2 -3.18 26.05 -7.33
C ASP A 2 -2.65 25.50 -8.66
N LEU A 3 -1.92 24.38 -8.58
CA LEU A 3 -1.35 23.72 -9.75
C LEU A 3 -2.47 23.14 -10.64
N PRO A 4 -2.35 23.19 -11.97
CA PRO A 4 -3.38 22.67 -12.86
C PRO A 4 -3.48 21.13 -12.77
N PRO A 5 -4.69 20.55 -12.91
CA PRO A 5 -4.93 19.11 -12.76
C PRO A 5 -4.16 18.23 -13.76
N SER A 6 -3.61 18.80 -14.82
CA SER A 6 -2.83 18.09 -15.84
C SER A 6 -1.39 17.75 -15.42
N SER A 7 -0.86 18.33 -14.34
CA SER A 7 0.53 18.06 -13.90
C SER A 7 0.66 16.84 -12.98
N TYR A 8 -0.46 16.28 -12.52
CA TYR A 8 -0.47 15.06 -11.70
C TYR A 8 -0.24 13.79 -12.52
N HIS A 9 -0.38 13.86 -13.86
CA HIS A 9 -0.27 12.68 -14.71
C HIS A 9 1.20 12.28 -14.94
N ASP A 10 2.08 13.25 -15.20
CA ASP A 10 3.48 12.96 -15.55
C ASP A 10 4.30 12.42 -14.37
N SER A 11 4.03 12.86 -13.13
CA SER A 11 4.78 12.37 -11.96
C SER A 11 4.27 11.04 -11.40
N LEU A 12 3.08 10.58 -11.79
CA LEU A 12 2.52 9.31 -11.30
C LEU A 12 3.00 8.10 -12.12
N GLU A 13 3.30 8.31 -13.41
CA GLU A 13 3.79 7.24 -14.29
C GLU A 13 5.24 6.85 -13.97
N GLU A 14 6.09 7.80 -13.53
CA GLU A 14 7.50 7.54 -13.23
C GLU A 14 7.73 6.74 -11.93
N LEU A 15 6.76 6.70 -11.01
CA LEU A 15 6.91 6.02 -9.70
C LEU A 15 6.51 4.54 -9.71
N TRP A 16 5.79 4.08 -10.73
CA TRP A 16 5.32 2.69 -10.83
C TRP A 16 6.10 1.84 -11.85
N ASP A 17 7.19 2.38 -12.38
CA ASP A 17 7.99 1.77 -13.44
C ASP A 17 9.17 0.92 -12.93
N GLU A 18 8.93 0.08 -11.91
CA GLU A 18 9.89 -0.91 -11.47
C GLU A 18 9.50 -2.35 -11.85
N LYS A 19 10.11 -2.78 -12.96
CA LYS A 19 10.37 -4.17 -13.42
C LYS A 19 9.16 -5.13 -13.35
N GLU A 20 8.47 -5.22 -14.48
CA GLU A 20 7.53 -6.30 -14.77
C GLU A 20 8.21 -7.67 -14.64
N GLN A 21 7.79 -8.45 -13.64
CA GLN A 21 7.88 -9.90 -13.73
C GLN A 21 6.56 -10.43 -14.29
N PRO A 22 6.60 -11.33 -15.28
CA PRO A 22 5.40 -11.86 -15.89
C PRO A 22 4.77 -12.91 -14.96
N GLU A 23 3.69 -12.54 -14.28
CA GLU A 23 2.86 -13.49 -13.54
C GLU A 23 1.60 -13.82 -14.35
N GLU A 24 1.39 -15.13 -14.57
CA GLU A 24 0.28 -15.85 -15.21
C GLU A 24 -0.91 -15.00 -15.72
N ILE A 25 -0.75 -14.45 -16.92
CA ILE A 25 -1.70 -13.52 -17.55
C ILE A 25 -2.86 -14.26 -18.25
N ASP A 26 -2.65 -15.53 -18.62
CA ASP A 26 -3.58 -16.29 -19.48
C ASP A 26 -4.95 -16.65 -18.86
N PRO A 27 -5.10 -16.98 -17.56
CA PRO A 27 -6.42 -17.27 -17.00
C PRO A 27 -7.24 -16.00 -16.71
N VAL A 28 -6.59 -14.86 -16.47
CA VAL A 28 -7.27 -13.61 -16.08
C VAL A 28 -7.92 -12.93 -17.29
N MET A 29 -7.26 -12.94 -18.46
CA MET A 29 -7.81 -12.37 -19.70
C MET A 29 -9.14 -12.99 -20.15
N LYS A 30 -9.38 -14.25 -19.77
CA LYS A 30 -10.62 -14.99 -20.10
C LYS A 30 -11.81 -14.58 -19.22
N VAL A 31 -11.54 -14.05 -18.03
CA VAL A 31 -12.57 -13.63 -17.05
C VAL A 31 -12.93 -12.14 -17.21
N PHE A 32 -11.96 -11.32 -17.60
CA PHE A 32 -12.13 -9.87 -17.69
C PHE A 32 -12.58 -9.41 -19.09
N PRO A 33 -13.52 -8.45 -19.19
CA PRO A 33 -13.87 -7.83 -20.46
C PRO A 33 -12.66 -7.19 -21.14
N SER A 34 -12.62 -7.24 -22.48
CA SER A 34 -11.49 -6.72 -23.29
C SER A 34 -11.15 -5.26 -23.01
N SER A 35 -12.14 -4.44 -22.64
CA SER A 35 -11.95 -3.03 -22.29
C SER A 35 -11.03 -2.81 -21.08
N TYR A 36 -10.86 -3.83 -20.22
CA TYR A 36 -10.05 -3.75 -19.01
C TYR A 36 -8.70 -4.47 -19.15
N HIS A 37 -8.38 -5.01 -20.32
CA HIS A 37 -7.14 -5.78 -20.52
C HIS A 37 -5.88 -4.94 -20.27
N GLN A 38 -5.93 -3.62 -20.52
CA GLN A 38 -4.83 -2.70 -20.19
C GLN A 38 -4.57 -2.53 -18.69
N TYR A 39 -5.54 -2.86 -17.83
CA TYR A 39 -5.45 -2.71 -16.38
C TYR A 39 -5.22 -4.04 -15.66
N LEU A 40 -4.93 -5.13 -16.37
CA LEU A 40 -4.75 -6.44 -15.71
C LEU A 40 -3.64 -6.44 -14.66
N ASN A 41 -2.65 -5.57 -14.85
CA ASN A 41 -1.57 -5.36 -13.90
C ASN A 41 -2.06 -4.90 -12.49
N VAL A 42 -3.19 -4.20 -12.38
CA VAL A 42 -3.74 -3.74 -11.09
C VAL A 42 -4.25 -4.90 -10.23
N PHE A 43 -4.54 -6.06 -10.85
CA PHE A 43 -4.99 -7.27 -10.18
C PHE A 43 -3.84 -8.21 -9.81
N SER A 44 -2.59 -7.82 -10.05
CA SER A 44 -1.43 -8.62 -9.64
C SER A 44 -1.36 -8.70 -8.12
N LYS A 45 -1.43 -9.94 -7.60
CA LYS A 45 -1.26 -10.21 -6.17
C LYS A 45 0.11 -9.79 -5.66
N VAL A 46 1.14 -9.86 -6.50
CA VAL A 46 2.50 -9.47 -6.12
C VAL A 46 2.67 -7.96 -6.10
N LYS A 47 2.10 -7.21 -7.05
CA LYS A 47 2.06 -5.74 -6.96
C LYS A 47 1.26 -5.27 -5.74
N ALA A 48 0.10 -5.90 -5.48
CA ALA A 48 -0.76 -5.57 -4.34
C ALA A 48 -0.12 -5.84 -2.96
N LYS A 49 0.92 -6.69 -2.88
CA LYS A 49 1.67 -6.93 -1.63
C LYS A 49 2.63 -5.80 -1.27
N LYS A 50 2.99 -4.94 -2.24
CA LYS A 50 3.90 -3.81 -2.03
C LYS A 50 3.09 -2.56 -1.68
N LEU A 51 3.55 -1.80 -0.70
CA LEU A 51 2.97 -0.49 -0.42
C LEU A 51 3.30 0.47 -1.58
N PRO A 52 2.35 1.33 -1.99
CA PRO A 52 2.65 2.40 -2.92
C PRO A 52 3.70 3.34 -2.30
N PRO A 53 4.50 4.01 -3.14
CA PRO A 53 5.43 5.02 -2.67
C PRO A 53 4.67 6.18 -2.01
N HIS A 54 5.33 6.81 -1.04
CA HIS A 54 4.83 8.03 -0.40
C HIS A 54 4.52 9.10 -1.45
N CYS A 55 3.36 9.74 -1.33
CA CYS A 55 2.88 10.71 -2.30
C CYS A 55 2.27 11.93 -1.62
N ALA A 56 2.02 12.99 -2.40
CA ALA A 56 1.41 14.23 -1.89
C ALA A 56 0.00 14.03 -1.31
N CYS A 57 -0.65 12.90 -1.64
CA CYS A 57 -1.97 12.53 -1.14
C CYS A 57 -1.92 11.69 0.15
N ASP A 58 -0.73 11.46 0.71
CA ASP A 58 -0.60 10.75 1.97
C ASP A 58 -1.35 11.49 3.08
N HIS A 59 -2.07 10.72 3.89
CA HIS A 59 -2.89 11.30 4.93
C HIS A 59 -2.01 11.88 6.05
N HIS A 60 -1.99 13.21 6.17
CA HIS A 60 -1.33 13.91 7.26
C HIS A 60 -2.25 14.01 8.48
N ILE A 61 -1.76 13.58 9.63
CA ILE A 61 -2.48 13.71 10.90
C ILE A 61 -1.93 14.94 11.62
N GLU A 62 -2.71 16.02 11.62
CA GLU A 62 -2.43 17.21 12.42
C GLU A 62 -2.75 16.92 13.89
N LEU A 63 -1.78 17.16 14.77
CA LEU A 63 -1.97 16.96 16.21
C LEU A 63 -2.45 18.26 16.85
N GLU A 64 -3.57 18.20 17.55
CA GLU A 64 -4.11 19.32 18.33
C GLU A 64 -4.01 19.05 19.83
N GLY A 65 -3.60 20.06 20.61
CA GLY A 65 -3.59 19.99 22.08
C GLY A 65 -2.46 19.15 22.68
N SER A 66 -2.75 18.47 23.80
CA SER A 66 -1.79 17.63 24.53
C SER A 66 -1.86 16.17 24.10
N LEU A 67 -0.78 15.41 24.27
CA LEU A 67 -0.73 13.98 23.97
C LEU A 67 -1.89 13.21 24.64
N PRO A 68 -2.52 12.25 23.92
CA PRO A 68 -3.57 11.44 24.52
C PRO A 68 -3.03 10.62 25.69
N PRO A 69 -3.85 10.37 26.73
CA PRO A 69 -3.44 9.52 27.85
C PRO A 69 -3.16 8.10 27.36
N VAL A 70 -2.12 7.48 27.91
CA VAL A 70 -1.80 6.08 27.61
C VAL A 70 -2.91 5.20 28.18
N GLY A 71 -3.69 4.58 27.31
CA GLY A 71 -4.78 3.68 27.67
C GLY A 71 -4.28 2.33 28.20
N VAL A 72 -5.13 1.66 28.98
CA VAL A 72 -4.89 0.25 29.34
C VAL A 72 -5.06 -0.65 28.11
N ILE A 73 -4.17 -1.62 27.96
CA ILE A 73 -4.29 -2.64 26.91
C ILE A 73 -5.23 -3.73 27.42
N TYR A 74 -6.28 -4.04 26.66
CA TYR A 74 -7.19 -5.13 26.99
C TYR A 74 -6.44 -6.46 26.96
N LEU A 75 -6.70 -7.31 27.96
CA LEU A 75 -6.12 -8.65 28.01
C LEU A 75 -6.74 -9.48 26.89
N LEU A 76 -5.87 -10.03 26.04
CA LEU A 76 -6.23 -10.96 25.00
C LEU A 76 -6.10 -12.39 25.54
N SER A 77 -6.92 -13.31 25.05
CA SER A 77 -6.71 -14.74 25.24
C SER A 77 -5.40 -15.19 24.57
N SER A 78 -4.94 -16.41 24.90
CA SER A 78 -3.75 -16.99 24.25
C SER A 78 -3.92 -17.05 22.73
N GLN A 79 -5.07 -17.54 22.27
CA GLN A 79 -5.36 -17.70 20.85
C GLN A 79 -5.36 -16.36 20.11
N GLU A 80 -5.98 -15.32 20.69
CA GLU A 80 -6.00 -13.99 20.09
C GLU A 80 -4.60 -13.36 20.04
N SER A 81 -3.81 -13.55 21.11
CA SER A 81 -2.42 -13.06 21.16
C SER A 81 -1.55 -13.73 20.10
N ASP A 82 -1.66 -15.04 19.93
CA ASP A 82 -0.90 -15.80 18.92
C ASP A 82 -1.30 -15.36 17.51
N THR A 83 -2.60 -15.21 17.26
CA THR A 83 -3.13 -14.71 15.98
C THR A 83 -2.62 -13.30 15.67
N LEU A 84 -2.67 -12.40 16.64
CA LEU A 84 -2.19 -11.02 16.49
C LEU A 84 -0.69 -10.98 16.20
N ARG A 85 0.12 -11.76 16.92
CA ARG A 85 1.57 -11.83 16.70
C ARG A 85 1.91 -12.35 15.31
N ALA A 86 1.24 -13.42 14.86
CA ALA A 86 1.43 -13.95 13.52
C ALA A 86 1.12 -12.90 12.46
N TYR A 87 -0.03 -12.22 12.59
CA TYR A 87 -0.43 -11.15 11.67
C TYR A 87 0.58 -9.99 11.64
N ILE A 88 1.04 -9.52 12.80
CA ILE A 88 2.04 -8.44 12.87
C ILE A 88 3.34 -8.88 12.21
N SER A 89 3.85 -10.08 12.53
CA SER A 89 5.09 -10.58 11.95
C SER A 89 5.04 -10.69 10.43
N GLU A 90 3.90 -11.15 9.87
CA GLU A 90 3.72 -11.27 8.43
C GLU A 90 3.71 -9.91 7.71
N ASN A 91 3.24 -8.85 8.38
CA ASN A 91 3.02 -7.55 7.74
C ASN A 91 4.12 -6.51 8.01
N VAL A 92 4.91 -6.64 9.09
CA VAL A 92 6.03 -5.73 9.39
C VAL A 92 7.10 -5.77 8.29
N GLU A 93 7.39 -6.95 7.74
CA GLU A 93 8.35 -7.10 6.63
C GLU A 93 7.91 -6.36 5.37
N LYS A 94 6.59 -6.25 5.14
CA LYS A 94 6.01 -5.55 3.99
C LYS A 94 6.21 -4.03 4.06
N VAL A 95 6.34 -3.47 5.27
CA VAL A 95 6.52 -2.02 5.49
C VAL A 95 7.99 -1.60 5.36
N SER A 96 8.92 -2.42 5.84
CA SER A 96 10.36 -2.07 5.92
C SER A 96 11.05 -1.97 4.55
N SER A 97 10.53 -2.65 3.53
CA SER A 97 11.17 -2.73 2.21
C SER A 97 10.92 -1.53 1.28
N GLY A 98 10.13 -0.53 1.69
CA GLY A 98 9.76 0.63 0.86
C GLY A 98 9.96 2.01 1.48
N GLN A 99 10.51 2.12 2.70
CA GLN A 99 10.73 3.42 3.37
C GLN A 99 12.13 3.97 3.07
N ALA A 100 12.20 5.06 2.31
CA ALA A 100 13.37 5.92 2.26
C ALA A 100 13.52 6.68 3.59
N PRO A 101 14.74 6.99 4.06
CA PRO A 101 14.94 7.71 5.32
C PRO A 101 14.35 9.11 5.20
N LEU A 102 13.55 9.50 6.19
CA LEU A 102 13.07 10.87 6.38
C LEU A 102 14.30 11.81 6.50
N GLN A 103 14.39 12.82 5.62
CA GLN A 103 15.36 13.94 5.70
C GLN A 103 14.89 14.98 6.71
#